data_AF-A0A6G0Y0Y1-F1
#
_entry.id   AF-A0A6G0Y0Y1-F1
#
_cell.length_a   1.000
_cell.length_b   1.000
_cell.length_c   1.000
_cell.angle_alpha   90.00
_cell.angle_beta   90.00
_cell.angle_gamma   90.00
#
_symmetry.space_group_name_H-M   'P 1'
#
loop_
_entity.id
_entity.type
_entity.pdbx_description
1 polymer ?
#
loop_
_entity_poly.entity_id
_entity_poly.type
_entity_poly.pdbx_seq_one_letter_code
_entity_poly.pdbx_strand_id
1 'polypeptide(L)'
;MESTVEKISPPPKIRKDDRELFELCSTSTSSTHQDQVNDSLQQMHNANDVLTDLWVPPENYKFPLLDLWKKRGLRFQYKWLKVFPWLSYSEKFDGAFCKHCVVFAFAGGIGSQRLGSLVLTPF
;
A
#
# COMPACT_ATOMS: atom_id res chain seq x y z
N MET A 1 41.49 -8.65 3.43
CA MET A 1 40.17 -8.89 4.04
C MET A 1 39.44 -7.56 3.99
N GLU A 2 38.82 -7.25 2.85
CA GLU A 2 38.19 -5.94 2.63
C GLU A 2 36.68 -6.15 2.62
N SER A 3 36.03 -5.65 3.67
CA SER A 3 34.58 -5.77 3.86
C SER A 3 33.94 -4.53 3.25
N THR A 4 33.35 -4.68 2.05
CA THR A 4 32.65 -3.59 1.37
C THR A 4 31.29 -3.36 2.03
N VAL A 5 31.16 -2.25 2.75
CA VAL A 5 29.90 -1.80 3.34
C VAL A 5 29.00 -1.29 2.22
N GLU A 6 27.94 -2.03 1.87
CA GLU A 6 26.88 -1.53 0.98
C GLU A 6 26.12 -0.37 1.64
N LYS A 7 26.21 0.81 1.03
CA LYS A 7 25.45 2.00 1.42
C LYS A 7 23.98 1.78 1.06
N ILE A 8 23.17 1.53 2.09
CA ILE A 8 21.70 1.53 1.99
C ILE A 8 21.25 2.95 1.65
N SER A 9 20.74 3.16 0.44
CA SER A 9 20.11 4.41 0.05
C SER A 9 18.85 4.64 0.90
N PRO A 10 18.60 5.86 1.41
CA PRO A 10 17.41 6.13 2.21
C PRO A 10 16.14 5.87 1.39
N PRO A 11 15.03 5.44 2.04
CA PRO A 11 13.75 5.38 1.37
C PRO A 11 13.41 6.76 0.77
N PRO A 12 12.87 6.82 -0.45
CA PRO A 12 12.58 8.08 -1.13
C PRO A 12 11.64 8.93 -0.27
N LYS A 13 12.08 10.15 0.07
CA LYS A 13 11.26 11.11 0.82
C LYS A 13 10.11 11.56 -0.06
N ILE A 14 8.88 11.29 0.39
CA ILE A 14 7.63 11.78 -0.19
C ILE A 14 7.73 13.30 -0.31
N ARG A 15 7.64 13.84 -1.53
CA ARG A 15 7.73 15.28 -1.78
C ARG A 15 6.34 15.88 -1.66
N LYS A 16 6.28 17.15 -1.23
CA LYS A 16 5.01 17.88 -0.98
C LYS A 16 4.03 17.88 -2.16
N ASP A 17 4.53 17.65 -3.38
CA ASP A 17 3.75 17.57 -4.62
C ASP A 17 2.89 16.29 -4.73
N ASP A 18 3.17 15.25 -3.93
CA ASP A 18 2.39 14.00 -3.90
C ASP A 18 1.06 14.16 -3.11
N ARG A 19 0.87 15.31 -2.44
CA ARG A 19 -0.36 15.65 -1.71
C ARG A 19 -1.55 15.90 -2.66
N GLU A 20 -1.30 16.47 -3.84
CA GLU A 20 -2.37 16.70 -4.83
C GLU A 20 -2.94 15.37 -5.40
N LEU A 21 -2.11 14.34 -5.50
CA LEU A 21 -2.52 13.00 -5.95
C LEU A 21 -3.48 12.33 -4.94
N PHE A 22 -3.31 12.61 -3.65
CA PHE A 22 -4.22 12.15 -2.60
C PHE A 22 -5.55 12.91 -2.60
N GLU A 23 -5.51 14.23 -2.87
CA GLU A 23 -6.68 15.10 -2.86
C GLU A 23 -7.65 14.79 -4.04
N LEU A 24 -7.11 14.53 -5.24
CA LEU A 24 -7.91 14.23 -6.44
C LEU A 24 -8.76 12.94 -6.32
N CYS A 25 -8.34 11.98 -5.50
CA CYS A 25 -9.10 10.75 -5.24
C CYS A 25 -10.14 10.93 -4.11
N SER A 26 -9.98 11.97 -3.28
CA SER A 26 -10.80 12.21 -2.09
C SER A 26 -12.04 13.06 -2.37
N THR A 27 -12.05 13.85 -3.46
CA THR A 27 -13.10 14.85 -3.72
C THR A 27 -14.39 14.30 -4.36
N SER A 28 -14.44 13.03 -4.77
CA SER A 28 -15.62 12.45 -5.43
C SER A 28 -16.42 11.50 -4.53
N THR A 29 -16.72 11.87 -3.28
CA THR A 29 -17.80 11.17 -2.55
C THR A 29 -18.61 12.15 -1.71
N SER A 30 -19.76 12.52 -2.25
CA SER A 30 -20.85 13.18 -1.53
C SER A 30 -21.24 12.36 -0.30
N SER A 31 -21.34 13.08 0.81
CA SER A 31 -21.79 12.68 2.14
C SER A 31 -23.02 11.76 2.15
N THR A 32 -22.83 10.47 2.45
CA THR A 32 -23.74 9.55 3.21
C THR A 32 -23.27 8.09 3.21
N HIS A 33 -22.23 7.71 2.45
CA HIS A 33 -21.78 6.31 2.27
C HIS A 33 -20.64 5.82 3.19
N GLN A 34 -20.24 6.56 4.22
CA GLN A 34 -19.03 6.22 5.01
C GLN A 34 -19.25 5.14 6.07
N ASP A 35 -20.49 4.89 6.49
CA ASP A 35 -20.77 3.85 7.50
C ASP A 35 -20.90 2.44 6.88
N GLN A 36 -21.21 2.32 5.58
CA GLN A 36 -21.42 1.02 4.92
C GLN A 36 -20.13 0.38 4.37
N VAL A 37 -19.09 1.17 4.13
CA VAL A 37 -17.80 0.65 3.61
C VAL A 37 -17.01 -0.03 4.74
N ASN A 38 -17.16 0.42 5.98
CA ASN A 38 -16.49 -0.19 7.12
C ASN A 38 -17.11 -1.54 7.54
N ASP A 39 -18.42 -1.75 7.34
CA ASP A 39 -19.04 -3.05 7.60
C ASP A 39 -18.71 -4.09 6.51
N SER A 40 -18.48 -3.65 5.27
CA SER A 40 -18.19 -4.56 4.15
C SER A 40 -16.72 -5.00 4.07
N LEU A 41 -15.82 -4.37 4.83
CA LEU A 41 -14.39 -4.76 4.94
C LEU A 41 -14.07 -5.51 6.24
N GLN A 42 -15.02 -5.62 7.19
CA GLN A 42 -14.91 -6.54 8.32
C GLN A 42 -15.18 -8.00 7.96
N GLN A 43 -15.44 -8.30 6.68
CA GLN A 43 -15.63 -9.66 6.20
C GLN A 43 -14.48 -10.16 5.32
N MET A 44 -13.24 -9.86 5.71
CA MET A 44 -12.14 -10.76 5.37
C MET A 44 -12.16 -11.91 6.36
N HIS A 45 -12.33 -13.12 5.84
CA HIS A 45 -12.12 -14.36 6.61
C HIS A 45 -10.82 -14.22 7.42
N ASN A 46 -10.97 -14.36 8.74
CA ASN A 46 -9.97 -14.31 9.81
C ASN A 46 -8.76 -13.38 9.58
N ALA A 47 -8.61 -12.36 10.43
CA ALA A 47 -7.38 -11.55 10.55
C ALA A 47 -6.07 -12.37 10.52
N ASN A 48 -6.10 -13.62 10.98
CA ASN A 48 -4.99 -14.55 10.90
C ASN A 48 -4.56 -14.84 9.45
N ASP A 49 -5.51 -15.18 8.57
CA ASP A 49 -5.28 -15.56 7.18
C ASP A 49 -4.59 -14.42 6.40
N VAL A 50 -4.98 -13.17 6.67
CA VAL A 50 -4.34 -11.97 6.08
C VAL A 50 -2.90 -11.77 6.56
N LEU A 51 -2.57 -12.22 7.77
CA LEU A 51 -1.23 -12.08 8.33
C LEU A 51 -0.30 -13.22 7.93
N THR A 52 -0.84 -14.43 7.75
CA THR A 52 -0.06 -15.66 7.53
C THR A 52 -0.10 -16.15 6.09
N ASP A 53 -1.26 -16.17 5.46
CA ASP A 53 -1.53 -16.92 4.22
C ASP A 53 -2.00 -16.00 3.08
N LEU A 54 -1.22 -14.96 2.81
CA LEU A 54 -1.42 -14.14 1.62
C LEU A 54 -0.71 -14.71 0.42
N TRP A 55 -1.39 -14.67 -0.73
CA TRP A 55 -0.77 -14.90 -2.01
C TRP A 55 0.41 -13.95 -2.21
N VAL A 56 1.54 -14.51 -2.63
CA VAL A 56 2.75 -13.78 -2.97
C VAL A 56 3.03 -14.01 -4.46
N PRO A 57 3.22 -12.93 -5.25
CA PRO A 57 3.57 -13.09 -6.65
C PRO A 57 4.90 -13.86 -6.80
N PRO A 58 5.09 -14.64 -7.88
CA PRO A 58 6.37 -15.27 -8.14
C PRO A 58 7.46 -14.24 -8.46
N GLU A 59 8.73 -14.59 -8.30
CA GLU A 59 9.83 -13.61 -8.47
C GLU A 59 9.93 -12.99 -9.87
N ASN A 60 9.46 -13.73 -10.89
CA ASN A 60 9.43 -13.31 -12.28
C ASN A 60 8.13 -12.59 -12.67
N TYR A 61 7.26 -12.28 -11.70
CA TYR A 61 6.01 -11.57 -11.93
C TYR A 61 6.27 -10.18 -12.54
N LYS A 62 5.52 -9.86 -13.60
CA LYS A 62 5.65 -8.58 -14.30
C LYS A 62 4.64 -7.59 -13.74
N PHE A 63 5.06 -6.80 -12.75
CA PHE A 63 4.24 -5.73 -12.20
C PHE A 63 3.86 -4.70 -13.28
N PRO A 64 2.59 -4.25 -13.30
CA PRO A 64 2.09 -3.30 -14.27
C PRO A 64 2.76 -1.93 -14.11
N LEU A 65 2.85 -1.20 -15.22
CA LEU A 65 3.30 0.19 -15.24
C LEU A 65 2.06 1.09 -15.29
N LEU A 66 1.62 1.53 -14.11
CA LEU A 66 0.47 2.42 -13.97
C LEU A 66 0.71 3.74 -14.72
N ASP A 67 -0.34 4.29 -15.33
CA ASP A 67 -0.28 5.53 -16.11
C ASP A 67 0.34 6.71 -15.35
N LEU A 68 0.02 6.81 -14.06
CA LEU A 68 0.54 7.83 -13.14
C LEU A 68 2.08 7.81 -13.07
N TRP A 69 2.68 6.63 -13.19
CA TRP A 69 4.12 6.40 -13.03
C TRP A 69 4.85 6.21 -14.36
N LYS A 70 4.14 6.15 -15.50
CA LYS A 70 4.72 5.97 -16.84
C LYS A 70 5.81 7.00 -17.16
N LYS A 71 5.60 8.27 -16.78
CA LYS A 71 6.58 9.36 -17.00
C LYS A 71 7.93 9.10 -16.34
N ARG A 72 7.95 8.42 -15.18
CA ARG A 72 9.16 8.09 -14.43
C ARG A 72 9.63 6.65 -14.67
N GLY A 73 8.85 5.85 -15.40
CA GLY A 73 9.12 4.42 -15.61
C GLY A 73 9.10 3.58 -14.33
N LEU A 74 8.46 4.09 -13.26
CA LEU A 74 8.45 3.42 -11.95
C LEU A 74 7.34 2.39 -11.90
N ARG A 75 7.69 1.19 -11.43
CA ARG A 75 6.75 0.10 -11.15
C ARG A 75 7.09 -0.53 -9.81
N PHE A 76 6.12 -1.24 -9.25
CA PHE A 76 6.36 -2.05 -8.07
C PHE A 76 7.49 -3.06 -8.31
N GLN A 77 8.35 -3.26 -7.32
CA GLN A 77 9.50 -4.16 -7.42
C GLN A 77 9.34 -5.33 -6.47
N TYR A 78 9.52 -6.55 -6.98
CA TYR A 78 9.45 -7.78 -6.17
C TYR A 78 10.34 -7.72 -4.93
N LYS A 79 11.53 -7.09 -5.04
CA LYS A 79 12.48 -6.92 -3.93
C LYS A 79 11.85 -6.25 -2.70
N TRP A 80 10.82 -5.42 -2.87
CA TRP A 80 10.14 -4.77 -1.76
C TRP A 80 9.37 -5.77 -0.89
N LEU A 81 8.85 -6.85 -1.45
CA LEU A 81 8.22 -7.92 -0.67
C LEU A 81 9.24 -8.68 0.20
N LYS A 82 10.48 -8.81 -0.30
CA LYS A 82 11.59 -9.41 0.46
C LYS A 82 12.07 -8.49 1.59
N VAL A 83 12.16 -7.19 1.33
CA VAL A 83 12.65 -6.19 2.29
C VAL A 83 11.60 -5.82 3.35
N PHE A 84 10.32 -5.83 2.99
CA PHE A 84 9.22 -5.41 3.85
C PHE A 84 8.20 -6.55 4.03
N PRO A 85 8.40 -7.46 5.01
CA PRO A 85 7.49 -8.59 5.23
C PRO A 85 6.04 -8.20 5.57
N TRP A 86 5.85 -6.98 6.08
CA TRP A 86 4.54 -6.38 6.37
C TRP A 86 3.82 -5.86 5.12
N LEU A 87 4.51 -5.77 3.98
CA LEU A 87 3.98 -5.33 2.71
C LEU A 87 3.43 -6.53 1.94
N SER A 88 2.27 -6.35 1.31
CA SER A 88 1.69 -7.32 0.39
C SER A 88 1.30 -6.63 -0.91
N TYR A 89 1.34 -7.35 -2.02
CA TYR A 89 0.88 -6.85 -3.32
C TYR A 89 -0.45 -7.52 -3.66
N SER A 90 -1.42 -6.73 -4.11
CA SER A 90 -2.69 -7.24 -4.63
C SER A 90 -2.71 -7.14 -6.14
N GLU A 91 -2.76 -8.29 -6.81
CA GLU A 91 -2.93 -8.34 -8.27
C GLU A 91 -4.26 -7.73 -8.71
N LYS A 92 -5.32 -7.87 -7.89
CA LYS A 92 -6.64 -7.31 -8.22
C LYS A 92 -6.65 -5.78 -8.29
N PHE A 93 -5.84 -5.14 -7.46
CA PHE A 93 -5.80 -3.68 -7.32
C PHE A 93 -4.53 -3.05 -7.89
N ASP A 94 -3.66 -3.86 -8.52
CA ASP A 94 -2.41 -3.46 -9.13
C ASP A 94 -1.50 -2.59 -8.22
N GLY A 95 -1.45 -2.91 -6.94
CA GLY A 95 -0.65 -2.14 -5.99
C GLY A 95 -0.53 -2.76 -4.61
N ALA A 96 0.16 -2.03 -3.73
CA ALA A 96 0.61 -2.58 -2.45
C ALA A 96 -0.23 -2.15 -1.25
N PHE A 97 -0.29 -3.03 -0.25
CA PHE A 97 -1.01 -2.85 1.02
C PHE A 97 -0.12 -3.22 2.21
N CYS A 98 -0.39 -2.60 3.35
CA CYS A 98 0.18 -2.94 4.65
C CYS A 98 -0.71 -3.99 5.34
N LYS A 99 -0.21 -5.21 5.53
CA LYS A 99 -0.98 -6.31 6.14
C LYS A 99 -1.55 -5.92 7.49
N HIS A 100 -0.71 -5.42 8.38
CA HIS A 100 -1.10 -5.02 9.73
C HIS A 100 -2.08 -3.85 9.73
N CYS A 101 -1.88 -2.88 8.85
CA CYS A 101 -2.72 -1.69 8.79
C CYS A 101 -4.12 -2.05 8.28
N VAL A 102 -4.22 -2.93 7.28
CA VAL A 102 -5.51 -3.43 6.78
C VAL A 102 -6.28 -4.18 7.86
N VAL A 103 -5.59 -4.92 8.74
CA VAL A 103 -6.24 -5.73 9.79
C VAL A 103 -6.56 -4.92 11.05
N PHE A 104 -5.66 -4.04 11.48
CA PHE A 104 -5.70 -3.43 12.81
C PHE A 104 -5.93 -1.92 12.80
N ALA A 105 -5.70 -1.21 11.69
CA ALA A 105 -5.84 0.23 11.69
C ALA A 105 -7.31 0.62 11.54
N PHE A 106 -7.82 1.35 12.53
CA PHE A 106 -9.14 1.98 12.49
C PHE A 106 -9.04 3.48 12.18
N ALA A 107 -7.94 4.11 12.60
CA ALA A 107 -7.63 5.50 12.33
C ALA A 107 -6.12 5.77 12.43
N GLY A 108 -5.66 6.86 11.80
CA GLY A 108 -4.25 7.25 11.76
C GLY A 108 -3.93 8.49 12.58
N GLY A 109 -2.78 8.49 13.25
CA GLY A 109 -2.17 9.70 13.84
C GLY A 109 -3.03 10.46 14.87
N ILE A 110 -2.64 11.71 15.10
CA ILE A 110 -3.35 12.62 16.02
C ILE A 110 -4.65 13.07 15.37
N GLY A 111 -5.75 13.00 16.12
CA GLY A 111 -7.08 13.42 15.64
C GLY A 111 -7.81 12.36 14.82
N SER A 112 -7.39 11.09 14.90
CA SER A 112 -8.09 9.98 14.24
C SER A 112 -8.25 10.19 12.73
N GLN A 113 -7.16 10.59 12.06
CA GLN A 113 -7.14 10.89 10.64
C GLN A 113 -7.56 9.67 9.82
N ARG A 114 -8.15 9.92 8.65
CA ARG A 114 -8.57 8.87 7.74
C ARG A 114 -7.37 8.11 7.20
N LEU A 115 -7.53 6.79 7.15
CA LEU A 115 -6.55 5.90 6.53
C LEU A 115 -6.59 6.12 5.01
N GLY A 116 -5.46 5.90 4.35
CA GLY A 116 -5.31 6.18 2.92
C GLY A 116 -4.50 5.09 2.23
N SER A 117 -3.42 5.51 1.57
CA SER A 117 -2.51 4.59 0.87
C SER A 117 -2.00 3.47 1.78
N LEU A 118 -1.83 2.29 1.19
CA LEU A 118 -1.48 1.02 1.85
C LEU A 118 -2.59 0.41 2.72
N VAL A 119 -3.74 1.07 2.89
CA VAL A 119 -4.85 0.56 3.72
C VAL A 119 -6.16 0.52 2.96
N LEU A 120 -6.70 1.70 2.64
CA LEU A 120 -7.94 1.83 1.87
C LEU A 120 -7.67 1.91 0.38
N THR A 121 -6.52 2.46 0.00
CA THR A 121 -6.10 2.58 -1.40
C THR A 121 -4.74 1.90 -1.62
N PRO A 122 -4.55 1.20 -2.75
CA PRO A 122 -3.27 0.62 -3.09
C PRO A 122 -2.21 1.71 -3.32
N PHE A 123 -0.95 1.40 -3.00
CA PHE A 123 0.21 2.24 -3.33
C PHE A 123 0.75 1.94 -4.72
#